data_AF-A0A1H9BQF3-F1
#
_entry.id   AF-A0A1H9BQF3-F1
#
_cell.length_a   1.000
_cell.length_b   1.000
_cell.length_c   1.000
_cell.angle_alpha   90.00
_cell.angle_beta   90.00
_cell.angle_gamma   90.00
#
_symmetry.space_group_name_H-M   'P 1'
#
loop_
_entity.id
_entity.type
_entity.pdbx_description
1 polymer ?
#
loop_
_entity_poly.entity_id
_entity_poly.type
_entity_poly.pdbx_seq_one_letter_code
_entity_poly.pdbx_strand_id
1 'polypeptide(L)'
;MSKKKSVKEMIEYTSRDIGQEYLMKKKVVRAVIIAIITTIALAVFVALYIDERQKVQATYQKQYEIGLRAVIEDINSYQKAEGDLEFRYRRLVSDMNMAASFLFLLDGKEDKKKNIQELYTVLLRYPEQSVTKLDDMKTAVDDILQGLDKGYDEAQKIVDSIDKKGQ
;
A
#
# COMPACT_ATOMS: atom_id res chain seq x y z
N MET A 1 12.48 68.26 30.20
CA MET A 1 12.62 67.93 31.63
C MET A 1 12.64 66.41 31.79
N SER A 2 13.79 65.84 32.17
CA SER A 2 13.92 64.42 32.48
C SER A 2 13.31 64.14 33.85
N LYS A 3 12.23 63.34 33.91
CA LYS A 3 11.68 62.85 35.19
C LYS A 3 12.71 61.88 35.79
N LYS A 4 13.47 62.32 36.80
CA LYS A 4 14.26 61.42 37.65
C LYS A 4 13.28 60.49 38.37
N LYS A 5 13.27 59.20 37.99
CA LYS A 5 12.53 58.17 38.72
C LYS A 5 13.03 58.09 40.16
N SER A 6 12.13 57.86 41.10
CA SER A 6 12.49 57.67 42.50
C SER A 6 13.37 56.43 42.63
N VAL A 7 14.36 56.47 43.54
CA VAL A 7 15.23 55.31 43.83
C VAL A 7 14.40 54.07 44.18
N LYS A 8 13.25 54.25 44.85
CA LYS A 8 12.31 53.17 45.18
C LYS A 8 11.69 52.53 43.93
N GLU A 9 11.30 53.34 42.95
CA GLU A 9 10.74 52.85 41.68
C GLU A 9 11.79 52.11 40.83
N MET A 10 13.06 52.54 40.88
CA MET A 10 14.15 51.84 40.20
C MET A 10 14.45 50.48 40.85
N ILE A 11 14.44 50.39 42.18
CA ILE A 11 14.64 49.13 42.90
C ILE A 11 13.49 48.14 42.61
N GLU A 12 12.23 48.60 42.63
CA GLU A 12 11.06 47.76 42.35
C GLU A 12 11.00 47.29 40.89
N TYR A 13 11.37 48.15 39.95
CA TYR A 13 11.51 47.76 38.54
C TYR A 13 12.58 46.68 38.37
N THR A 14 13.74 46.86 38.99
CA THR A 14 14.89 45.93 38.86
C THR A 14 14.61 44.58 39.48
N SER A 15 13.97 44.53 40.65
CA SER A 15 13.59 43.26 41.30
C SER A 15 12.51 42.50 40.52
N ARG A 16 11.54 43.21 39.93
CA ARG A 16 10.51 42.61 39.07
C ARG A 16 11.10 42.06 37.78
N ASP A 17 12.03 42.78 37.15
CA ASP A 17 12.70 42.38 35.91
C ASP A 17 13.55 41.12 36.11
N ILE A 18 14.34 41.06 37.19
CA ILE A 18 15.12 39.87 37.57
C ILE A 18 14.21 38.66 37.85
N GLY A 19 13.08 38.87 38.55
CA GLY A 19 12.09 37.83 38.82
C GLY A 19 11.43 37.30 37.55
N GLN A 20 11.12 38.18 36.59
CA GLN A 20 10.56 37.81 35.29
C GLN A 20 11.58 37.04 34.43
N GLU A 21 12.83 37.48 34.40
CA GLU A 21 13.92 36.83 33.67
C GLU A 21 14.17 35.40 34.18
N TYR A 22 14.17 35.20 35.51
CA TYR A 22 14.30 33.87 36.11
C TYR A 22 13.14 32.94 35.73
N LEU A 23 11.89 33.44 35.81
CA LEU A 23 10.70 32.68 35.41
C LEU A 23 10.73 32.32 33.91
N MET A 24 11.19 33.24 33.06
CA MET A 24 11.36 33.00 31.63
C MET A 24 12.41 31.93 31.35
N LYS A 25 13.61 32.01 31.96
CA LYS A 25 14.66 31.00 31.80
C LYS A 25 14.18 29.59 32.19
N LYS A 26 13.44 29.48 33.30
CA LYS A 26 12.85 28.20 33.75
C LYS A 26 11.82 27.64 32.76
N LYS A 27 10.98 28.51 32.17
CA LYS A 27 10.02 28.12 31.12
C LYS A 27 10.72 27.67 29.85
N VAL A 28 11.77 28.38 29.43
CA VAL A 28 12.57 28.03 28.25
C VAL A 28 13.27 26.68 28.44
N VAL A 29 13.91 26.43 29.59
CA VAL A 29 14.53 25.12 29.88
C VAL A 29 13.51 23.99 29.83
N ARG A 30 12.32 24.18 30.43
CA ARG A 30 11.24 23.19 30.35
C ARG A 30 10.77 22.95 28.92
N ALA A 31 10.60 24.01 28.14
CA ALA A 31 10.20 23.92 26.74
C ALA A 31 11.25 23.17 25.91
N VAL A 32 12.54 23.43 26.14
CA VAL A 32 13.65 22.72 25.47
C VAL A 32 13.64 21.24 25.82
N ILE A 33 13.45 20.87 27.10
CA ILE A 33 13.35 19.47 27.51
C ILE A 33 12.17 18.77 26.82
N ILE A 34 11.00 19.41 26.81
CA ILE A 34 9.82 18.88 26.12
C ILE A 34 10.09 18.72 24.63
N ALA A 35 10.68 19.72 23.97
CA ALA A 35 11.01 19.66 22.56
C ALA A 35 11.95 18.50 22.23
N ILE A 36 12.96 18.24 23.07
CA ILE A 36 13.88 17.10 22.90
C ILE A 36 13.10 15.78 23.03
N ILE A 37 12.28 15.62 24.08
CA ILE A 37 11.48 14.40 24.28
C ILE A 37 10.54 14.17 23.10
N THR A 38 9.82 15.20 22.65
CA THR A 38 8.92 15.11 21.50
C THR A 38 9.67 14.76 20.22
N THR A 39 10.86 15.31 20.01
CA THR A 39 11.70 14.99 18.83
C THR A 39 12.13 13.53 18.84
N ILE A 40 12.56 13.01 19.99
CA ILE A 40 12.91 11.59 20.14
C ILE A 40 11.69 10.71 19.88
N ALA A 41 10.53 11.05 20.46
CA ALA A 41 9.29 10.30 20.26
C ALA A 41 8.87 10.26 18.78
N LEU A 42 8.99 11.38 18.08
CA LEU A 42 8.68 11.45 16.64
C LEU A 42 9.65 10.59 15.82
N ALA A 43 10.94 10.61 16.12
CA ALA A 43 11.92 9.75 15.44
C ALA A 43 11.60 8.26 15.62
N VAL A 44 11.26 7.85 16.85
CA VAL A 44 10.83 6.47 17.14
C VAL A 44 9.56 6.12 16.36
N PHE A 45 8.58 7.02 16.31
CA PHE A 45 7.34 6.79 15.58
C PHE A 45 7.56 6.62 14.07
N VAL A 46 8.42 7.45 13.47
CA VAL A 46 8.80 7.31 12.06
C VAL A 46 9.48 5.97 11.79
N ALA A 47 10.40 5.54 12.66
CA ALA A 47 11.06 4.25 12.52
C ALA A 47 10.06 3.07 12.59
N LEU A 48 9.15 3.09 13.57
CA LEU A 48 8.10 2.08 13.71
C LEU A 48 7.15 2.08 12.50
N TYR A 49 6.81 3.27 11.97
CA TYR A 49 5.96 3.38 10.79
C TYR A 49 6.61 2.76 9.56
N ILE A 50 7.91 2.97 9.35
CA ILE A 50 8.64 2.36 8.22
C ILE A 50 8.68 0.84 8.35
N ASP A 51 8.99 0.32 9.55
CA ASP A 51 9.01 -1.12 9.82
C ASP A 51 7.63 -1.77 9.58
N GLU A 52 6.56 -1.16 10.11
CA GLU A 52 5.20 -1.66 9.92
C GLU A 52 4.77 -1.61 8.45
N ARG A 53 5.11 -0.54 7.73
CA ARG A 53 4.85 -0.43 6.29
C ARG A 53 5.52 -1.56 5.51
N GLN A 54 6.77 -1.90 5.82
CA GLN A 54 7.48 -3.00 5.16
C GLN A 54 6.80 -4.36 5.43
N LYS A 55 6.38 -4.61 6.68
CA LYS A 55 5.65 -5.83 7.05
C LYS A 55 4.32 -5.96 6.33
N VAL A 56 3.57 -4.86 6.24
CA VAL A 56 2.30 -4.81 5.53
C VAL A 56 2.51 -5.08 4.03
N GLN A 57 3.50 -4.44 3.40
CA GLN A 57 3.84 -4.66 1.99
C GLN A 57 4.25 -6.13 1.73
N ALA A 58 5.04 -6.74 2.62
CA ALA A 58 5.39 -8.15 2.52
C ALA A 58 4.16 -9.07 2.66
N THR A 59 3.22 -8.70 3.52
CA THR A 59 1.95 -9.43 3.68
C THR A 59 1.09 -9.34 2.42
N TYR A 60 0.95 -8.15 1.83
CA TYR A 60 0.22 -7.98 0.56
C TYR A 60 0.87 -8.77 -0.58
N GLN A 61 2.20 -8.78 -0.66
CA GLN A 61 2.92 -9.58 -1.65
C GLN A 61 2.60 -11.07 -1.48
N LYS A 62 2.62 -11.57 -0.24
CA LYS A 62 2.26 -12.96 0.05
C LYS A 62 0.81 -13.28 -0.34
N GLN A 63 -0.14 -12.40 -0.01
CA GLN A 63 -1.55 -12.61 -0.35
C GLN A 63 -1.81 -12.54 -1.86
N TYR A 64 -1.08 -11.68 -2.56
CA TYR A 64 -1.09 -11.64 -4.02
C TYR A 64 -0.63 -12.98 -4.62
N GLU A 65 0.49 -13.53 -4.15
CA GLU A 65 0.98 -14.84 -4.59
C GLU A 65 0.02 -15.98 -4.25
N ILE A 66 -0.62 -15.94 -3.08
CA ILE A 66 -1.65 -16.91 -2.70
C ILE A 66 -2.82 -16.85 -3.68
N GLY A 67 -3.29 -15.65 -4.04
CA GLY A 67 -4.35 -15.47 -5.02
C GLY A 67 -3.99 -16.02 -6.40
N LEU A 68 -2.78 -15.74 -6.88
CA LEU A 68 -2.30 -16.30 -8.14
C LEU A 68 -2.20 -17.84 -8.13
N ARG A 69 -1.77 -18.44 -7.02
CA ARG A 69 -1.76 -19.91 -6.87
C ARG A 69 -3.18 -20.47 -6.91
N ALA A 70 -4.11 -19.83 -6.22
CA ALA A 70 -5.52 -20.22 -6.23
C ALA A 70 -6.12 -20.12 -7.64
N VAL A 71 -5.77 -19.09 -8.42
CA VAL A 71 -6.13 -18.98 -9.85
C VAL A 71 -5.65 -20.19 -10.65
N ILE A 72 -4.40 -20.63 -10.48
CA ILE A 72 -3.89 -21.83 -11.17
C ILE A 72 -4.66 -23.08 -10.74
N GLU A 73 -4.91 -23.25 -9.44
CA GLU A 73 -5.69 -24.37 -8.91
C GLU A 73 -7.11 -24.38 -9.48
N ASP A 74 -7.73 -23.22 -9.63
CA ASP A 74 -9.06 -23.05 -10.18
C ASP A 74 -9.14 -23.29 -11.67
N ILE A 75 -8.14 -22.85 -12.45
CA ILE A 75 -8.03 -23.22 -13.86
C ILE A 75 -7.94 -24.74 -14.00
N ASN A 76 -7.05 -25.38 -13.25
CA ASN A 76 -6.94 -26.85 -13.25
C ASN A 76 -8.26 -27.52 -12.85
N SER A 77 -8.95 -26.95 -11.86
CA SER A 77 -10.23 -27.46 -11.37
C SER A 77 -11.33 -27.33 -12.42
N TYR A 78 -11.37 -26.22 -13.16
CA TYR A 78 -12.30 -25.98 -14.24
C TYR A 78 -12.07 -26.95 -15.41
N GLN A 79 -10.81 -27.13 -15.82
CA GLN A 79 -10.44 -27.99 -16.96
C GLN A 79 -10.68 -29.48 -16.73
N LYS A 80 -10.55 -29.94 -15.47
CA LYS A 80 -10.73 -31.35 -15.10
C LYS A 80 -12.16 -31.70 -14.68
N ALA A 81 -13.08 -30.73 -14.69
CA ALA A 81 -14.41 -30.92 -14.15
C ALA A 81 -15.35 -31.63 -15.13
N GLU A 82 -16.14 -32.57 -14.60
CA GLU A 82 -17.30 -33.18 -15.27
C GLU A 82 -18.64 -32.60 -14.75
N GLY A 83 -18.61 -31.45 -14.06
CA GLY A 83 -19.76 -30.88 -13.33
C GLY A 83 -19.89 -29.36 -13.49
N ASP A 84 -20.41 -28.67 -12.47
CA ASP A 84 -20.75 -27.24 -12.51
C ASP A 84 -19.55 -26.33 -12.88
N LEU A 85 -19.42 -26.07 -14.18
CA LEU A 85 -18.40 -25.21 -14.77
C LEU A 85 -18.66 -23.74 -14.42
N GLU A 86 -19.91 -23.34 -14.28
CA GLU A 86 -20.27 -21.95 -13.97
C GLU A 86 -19.76 -21.57 -12.58
N PHE A 87 -20.01 -22.40 -11.57
CA PHE A 87 -19.51 -22.17 -10.23
C PHE A 87 -17.98 -22.11 -10.19
N ARG A 88 -17.30 -23.03 -10.89
CA ARG A 88 -15.82 -23.05 -10.95
C ARG A 88 -15.27 -21.82 -11.64
N TYR A 89 -15.91 -21.37 -12.71
CA TYR A 89 -15.53 -20.13 -13.38
C TYR A 89 -15.71 -18.91 -12.48
N ARG A 90 -16.82 -18.84 -11.74
CA ARG A 90 -17.04 -17.76 -10.76
C ARG A 90 -15.97 -17.76 -9.65
N ARG A 91 -15.53 -18.94 -9.21
CA ARG A 91 -14.44 -19.06 -8.23
C ARG A 91 -13.10 -18.56 -8.80
N LEU A 92 -12.78 -18.95 -10.04
CA LEU A 92 -11.62 -18.45 -10.77
C LEU A 92 -11.61 -16.91 -10.85
N VAL A 93 -12.74 -16.31 -11.25
CA VAL A 93 -12.89 -14.86 -11.33
C VAL A 93 -12.71 -14.20 -9.95
N SER A 94 -13.23 -14.82 -8.89
CA SER A 94 -13.08 -14.35 -7.51
C SER A 94 -11.62 -14.35 -7.04
N ASP A 95 -10.90 -15.44 -7.27
CA ASP A 95 -9.49 -15.56 -6.86
C ASP A 95 -8.59 -14.62 -7.67
N MET A 96 -8.91 -14.41 -8.95
CA MET A 96 -8.24 -13.40 -9.75
C MET A 96 -8.50 -11.99 -9.24
N ASN A 97 -9.72 -11.68 -8.80
CA ASN A 97 -10.04 -10.40 -8.15
C ASN A 97 -9.26 -10.22 -6.84
N MET A 98 -9.10 -11.30 -6.06
CA MET A 98 -8.29 -11.27 -4.83
C MET A 98 -6.83 -10.92 -5.16
N ALA A 99 -6.24 -11.57 -6.17
CA ALA A 99 -4.89 -11.28 -6.62
C ALA A 99 -4.75 -9.81 -7.09
N ALA A 100 -5.67 -9.34 -7.93
CA ALA A 100 -5.68 -7.95 -8.40
C ALA A 100 -5.78 -6.94 -7.24
N SER A 101 -6.64 -7.21 -6.26
CA SER A 101 -6.84 -6.36 -5.10
C SER A 101 -5.59 -6.24 -4.22
N PHE A 102 -4.89 -7.35 -3.95
CA PHE A 102 -3.66 -7.30 -3.17
C PHE A 102 -2.50 -6.67 -3.94
N LEU A 103 -2.40 -6.90 -5.26
CA LEU A 103 -1.41 -6.22 -6.09
C LEU A 103 -1.65 -4.71 -6.13
N PHE A 104 -2.90 -4.27 -6.15
CA PHE A 104 -3.24 -2.84 -6.11
C PHE A 104 -2.68 -2.13 -4.86
N LEU A 105 -2.66 -2.82 -3.72
CA LEU A 105 -2.12 -2.31 -2.45
C LEU A 105 -0.59 -2.30 -2.37
N LEU A 106 0.11 -2.92 -3.33
CA LEU A 106 1.57 -2.90 -3.37
C LEU A 106 2.11 -1.58 -3.91
N ASP A 107 3.16 -1.08 -3.28
CA ASP A 107 3.84 0.14 -3.70
C ASP A 107 4.72 -0.11 -4.95
N GLY A 108 4.74 0.84 -5.89
CA GLY A 108 5.69 0.85 -7.01
C GLY A 108 5.49 -0.21 -8.10
N LYS A 109 4.26 -0.71 -8.29
CA LYS A 109 3.94 -1.78 -9.26
C LYS A 109 2.89 -1.39 -10.30
N GLU A 110 2.83 -0.12 -10.70
CA GLU A 110 1.72 0.43 -11.51
C GLU A 110 1.47 -0.31 -12.83
N ASP A 111 2.51 -0.64 -13.60
CA ASP A 111 2.35 -1.40 -14.85
C ASP A 111 1.81 -2.81 -14.59
N LYS A 112 2.32 -3.47 -13.55
CA LYS A 112 1.87 -4.81 -13.13
C LYS A 112 0.41 -4.79 -12.66
N LYS A 113 0.01 -3.75 -11.91
CA LYS A 113 -1.36 -3.53 -11.45
C LYS A 113 -2.30 -3.44 -12.64
N LYS A 114 -1.93 -2.66 -13.65
CA LYS A 114 -2.71 -2.54 -14.89
C LYS A 114 -2.90 -3.90 -15.56
N ASN A 115 -1.82 -4.64 -15.81
CA ASN A 115 -1.91 -5.92 -16.55
C ASN A 115 -2.81 -6.93 -15.84
N ILE A 116 -2.66 -7.09 -14.53
CA ILE A 116 -3.49 -8.02 -13.73
C ILE A 116 -4.93 -7.55 -13.63
N GLN A 117 -5.17 -6.24 -13.49
CA GLN A 117 -6.51 -5.67 -13.45
C GLN A 117 -7.24 -5.84 -14.78
N GLU A 118 -6.54 -5.65 -15.90
CA GLU A 118 -7.11 -5.88 -17.23
C GLU A 118 -7.39 -7.37 -17.46
N LEU A 119 -6.50 -8.26 -17.02
CA LEU A 119 -6.72 -9.71 -17.10
C LEU A 119 -7.93 -10.15 -16.28
N TYR A 120 -8.08 -9.65 -15.04
CA TYR A 120 -9.28 -9.82 -14.24
C TYR A 120 -10.53 -9.29 -14.96
N THR A 121 -10.45 -8.09 -15.53
CA THR A 121 -11.58 -7.46 -16.24
C THR A 121 -12.02 -8.29 -17.43
N VAL A 122 -11.09 -8.88 -18.16
CA VAL A 122 -11.36 -9.77 -19.28
C VAL A 122 -12.08 -11.03 -18.82
N LEU A 123 -11.59 -11.70 -17.77
CA LEU A 123 -12.24 -12.86 -17.16
C LEU A 123 -13.67 -12.54 -16.71
N LEU A 124 -13.89 -11.35 -16.13
CA LEU A 124 -15.20 -10.94 -15.67
C LEU A 124 -16.17 -10.62 -16.83
N ARG A 125 -15.71 -9.90 -17.85
CA ARG A 125 -16.57 -9.31 -18.89
C ARG A 125 -16.75 -10.19 -20.12
N TYR A 126 -15.77 -11.02 -20.45
CA TYR A 126 -15.75 -11.83 -21.67
C TYR A 126 -15.52 -13.31 -21.32
N PRO A 127 -16.44 -13.95 -20.57
CA PRO A 127 -16.22 -15.29 -20.05
C PRO A 127 -16.05 -16.33 -21.17
N GLU A 128 -16.87 -16.25 -22.22
CA GLU A 128 -16.82 -17.21 -23.34
C GLU A 128 -15.47 -17.19 -24.06
N GLN A 129 -14.92 -16.01 -24.35
CA GLN A 129 -13.60 -15.87 -24.97
C GLN A 129 -12.48 -16.25 -23.98
N SER A 130 -12.62 -15.86 -22.72
CA SER A 130 -11.61 -16.12 -21.68
C SER A 130 -11.43 -17.60 -21.37
N VAL A 131 -12.51 -18.40 -21.41
CA VAL A 131 -12.45 -19.85 -21.23
C VAL A 131 -11.52 -20.52 -22.24
N THR A 132 -11.49 -20.00 -23.48
CA THR A 132 -10.60 -20.55 -24.53
C THR A 132 -9.12 -20.23 -24.31
N LYS A 133 -8.80 -19.34 -23.37
CA LYS A 133 -7.45 -18.84 -23.08
C LYS A 133 -6.91 -19.29 -21.73
N LEU A 134 -7.60 -20.18 -21.01
CA LEU A 134 -7.22 -20.56 -19.65
C LEU A 134 -5.83 -21.23 -19.56
N ASP A 135 -5.40 -21.98 -20.58
CA ASP A 135 -4.05 -22.55 -20.61
C ASP A 135 -2.98 -21.45 -20.71
N ASP A 136 -3.16 -20.49 -21.62
CA ASP A 136 -2.27 -19.33 -21.76
C ASP A 136 -2.24 -18.51 -20.46
N MET A 137 -3.40 -18.30 -19.84
CA MET A 137 -3.50 -17.58 -18.55
C MET A 137 -2.75 -18.31 -17.44
N LYS A 138 -2.88 -19.63 -17.38
CA LYS A 138 -2.19 -20.45 -16.38
C LYS A 138 -0.68 -20.33 -16.54
N THR A 139 -0.17 -20.36 -17.77
CA THR A 139 1.27 -20.15 -18.04
C THR A 139 1.72 -18.76 -17.61
N ALA A 140 0.99 -17.71 -17.99
CA ALA A 140 1.31 -16.34 -17.60
C ALA A 140 1.34 -16.16 -16.07
N VAL A 141 0.36 -16.73 -15.36
CA VAL A 141 0.28 -16.68 -13.90
C VAL A 141 1.40 -17.49 -13.24
N ASP A 142 1.78 -18.64 -13.80
CA ASP A 142 2.89 -19.46 -13.29
C ASP A 142 4.23 -18.73 -13.46
N ASP A 143 4.46 -18.11 -14.63
CA ASP A 143 5.65 -17.29 -14.87
C ASP A 143 5.74 -16.10 -13.89
N ILE A 144 4.61 -15.45 -13.57
CA ILE A 144 4.58 -14.40 -12.54
C ILE A 144 4.97 -14.96 -11.16
N LEU A 145 4.44 -16.13 -10.78
CA LEU A 145 4.77 -16.79 -9.52
C LEU A 145 6.24 -17.23 -9.43
N GLN A 146 6.87 -17.52 -10.58
CA GLN A 146 8.30 -17.77 -10.69
C GLN A 146 9.14 -16.48 -10.66
N GLY A 147 8.51 -15.31 -10.56
CA GLY A 147 9.18 -14.00 -10.53
C GLY A 147 9.64 -13.52 -11.91
N LEU A 148 9.09 -14.08 -13.00
CA LEU A 148 9.47 -13.74 -14.36
C LEU A 148 8.56 -12.63 -14.88
N ASP A 149 9.15 -11.45 -15.18
CA ASP A 149 8.39 -10.29 -15.65
C ASP A 149 7.63 -10.56 -16.97
N LYS A 150 8.12 -11.50 -17.80
CA LYS A 150 7.45 -11.93 -19.04
C LYS A 150 6.01 -12.40 -18.81
N GLY A 151 5.68 -12.94 -17.63
CA GLY A 151 4.32 -13.39 -17.34
C GLY A 151 3.31 -12.25 -17.35
N TYR A 152 3.72 -11.01 -17.02
CA TYR A 152 2.88 -9.83 -17.15
C TYR A 152 2.68 -9.41 -18.61
N ASP A 153 3.68 -9.58 -19.47
CA ASP A 153 3.58 -9.32 -20.90
C ASP A 153 2.68 -10.36 -21.58
N GLU A 154 2.79 -11.62 -21.16
CA GLU A 154 1.92 -12.72 -21.61
C GLU A 154 0.46 -12.48 -21.20
N ALA A 155 0.22 -12.05 -19.95
CA ALA A 155 -1.10 -11.63 -19.50
C ALA A 155 -1.66 -10.50 -20.37
N GLN A 156 -0.83 -9.52 -20.75
CA GLN A 156 -1.26 -8.44 -21.64
C GLN A 156 -1.58 -8.94 -23.05
N LYS A 157 -0.80 -9.86 -23.61
CA LYS A 157 -1.09 -10.47 -24.92
C LYS A 157 -2.44 -11.20 -24.93
N ILE A 158 -2.77 -11.89 -23.84
CA ILE A 158 -4.09 -12.52 -23.68
C ILE A 158 -5.17 -11.46 -23.72
N VAL A 159 -5.03 -10.40 -22.92
CA VAL A 159 -5.96 -9.27 -22.87
C VAL A 159 -6.15 -8.60 -24.23
N ASP A 160 -5.08 -8.44 -25.00
CA ASP A 160 -5.11 -7.80 -26.31
C ASP A 160 -5.71 -8.71 -27.39
N SER A 161 -5.69 -10.03 -27.18
CA SER A 161 -6.31 -11.01 -28.10
C SER A 161 -7.83 -11.08 -27.99
N ILE A 162 -8.41 -10.51 -26.94
CA ILE A 162 -9.85 -10.51 -26.69
C ILE A 162 -10.52 -9.41 -27.51
N ASP A 163 -11.58 -9.76 -28.23
CA ASP A 163 -12.38 -8.78 -28.94
C ASP A 163 -13.27 -8.01 -27.96
N LYS A 164 -12.80 -6.79 -27.62
CA LYS A 164 -13.48 -5.86 -26.71
C LYS A 164 -14.57 -5.03 -27.38
N LYS A 165 -14.73 -5.10 -28.70
CA LYS A 165 -15.70 -4.32 -29.49
C LYS A 165 -16.87 -5.16 -30.01
N GLY A 166 -16.75 -6.48 -29.94
CA GLY A 166 -17.87 -7.43 -30.01
C GLY A 166 -18.03 -8.08 -31.38
N GLN A 167 -17.96 -9.42 -31.38
CA GLN A 167 -19.18 -10.24 -31.37
C GLN A 167 -19.24 -11.04 -30.07
#